data_AF-A0A0S7YDA1-F1
#
_entry.id   AF-A0A0S7YDA1-F1
#
_cell.length_a   1.000
_cell.length_b   1.000
_cell.length_c   1.000
_cell.angle_alpha   90.00
_cell.angle_beta   90.00
_cell.angle_gamma   90.00
#
_symmetry.space_group_name_H-M   'P 1'
#
loop_
_entity.id
_entity.type
_entity.pdbx_description
1 polymer ?
#
loop_
_entity_poly.entity_id
_entity_poly.type
_entity_poly.pdbx_seq_one_letter_code
_entity_poly.pdbx_strand_id
1 'polypeptide(L)'
;MLTLGKAFACADYGGNKVCLVDATGKITWQMPAQQPQDVWVLPSGHILFTHLRGAKEVTRDKHVVWEYTTAAGNEIHACQPLPGGKVMIAESGPMRIIEVDREGTITKEVRLTTTCQRAHGQMRRARKLADGNYLVGQYSDAVVREYDPTGKIVREIPHKNAFGGIRLPDGNTLLSTGDAHRIVEIDQVGNAVWEIRENDLPRNPLRFIAGMHRLPNGNTVVCNWGGHGHVGKQPQIFEVTPQKKVVGVIYDYGQFGTISAVSIIGVEGDPTKFEILR
;
A
#
# COMPACT_ATOMS: atom_id res chain seq x y z
N MET A 1 10.81 5.80 -19.49
CA MET A 1 10.66 7.24 -19.12
C MET A 1 10.67 7.35 -17.61
N LEU A 2 11.66 8.05 -17.06
CA LEU A 2 11.84 8.22 -15.61
C LEU A 2 11.80 9.72 -15.32
N THR A 3 10.61 10.27 -15.09
CA THR A 3 10.39 11.71 -14.88
C THR A 3 9.79 12.04 -13.53
N LEU A 4 9.61 11.03 -12.64
CA LEU A 4 9.08 11.25 -11.30
C LEU A 4 9.92 12.24 -10.49
N GLY A 5 11.24 12.26 -10.66
CA GLY A 5 12.11 13.26 -10.04
C GLY A 5 12.17 13.19 -8.51
N LYS A 6 11.76 12.07 -7.91
CA LYS A 6 11.70 11.87 -6.46
C LYS A 6 12.34 10.53 -6.10
N ALA A 7 13.05 10.49 -4.98
CA ALA A 7 13.50 9.22 -4.41
C ALA A 7 12.30 8.47 -3.82
N PHE A 8 12.28 7.14 -3.96
CA PHE A 8 11.20 6.32 -3.45
C PHE A 8 11.65 4.91 -3.07
N ALA A 9 10.92 4.30 -2.14
CA ALA A 9 10.94 2.85 -1.92
C ALA A 9 9.76 2.20 -2.64
N CYS A 10 9.93 1.00 -3.19
CA CYS A 10 8.82 0.27 -3.81
C CYS A 10 8.84 -1.23 -3.51
N ALA A 11 7.64 -1.80 -3.43
CA ALA A 11 7.41 -3.23 -3.48
C ALA A 11 7.14 -3.61 -4.95
N ASP A 12 8.13 -4.23 -5.59
CA ASP A 12 8.03 -4.72 -6.95
C ASP A 12 7.53 -6.17 -6.92
N TYR A 13 6.20 -6.32 -6.97
CA TYR A 13 5.51 -7.60 -6.91
C TYR A 13 5.98 -8.53 -8.03
N GLY A 14 5.95 -8.05 -9.28
CA GLY A 14 6.36 -8.84 -10.45
C GLY A 14 7.85 -9.13 -10.49
N GLY A 15 8.68 -8.22 -9.96
CA GLY A 15 10.12 -8.38 -9.88
C GLY A 15 10.61 -9.20 -8.68
N ASN A 16 9.70 -9.62 -7.77
CA ASN A 16 10.04 -10.33 -6.53
C ASN A 16 11.16 -9.64 -5.73
N LYS A 17 11.05 -8.33 -5.55
CA LYS A 17 12.03 -7.53 -4.84
C LYS A 17 11.42 -6.27 -4.22
N VAL A 18 12.08 -5.78 -3.18
CA VAL A 18 11.89 -4.41 -2.68
C VAL A 18 13.09 -3.57 -3.08
N CYS A 19 12.87 -2.31 -3.45
CA CYS A 19 13.91 -1.42 -3.94
C CYS A 19 13.87 -0.06 -3.24
N LEU A 20 15.03 0.59 -3.13
CA LEU A 20 15.17 2.04 -2.98
C LEU A 20 15.68 2.60 -4.30
N VAL A 21 15.09 3.68 -4.73
CA VAL A 21 15.33 4.33 -6.01
C VAL A 21 15.61 5.81 -5.74
N ASP A 22 16.66 6.36 -6.35
CA ASP A 22 16.95 7.78 -6.23
C ASP A 22 16.07 8.64 -7.16
N ALA A 23 16.22 9.96 -7.08
CA ALA A 23 15.42 10.90 -7.88
C ALA A 23 15.67 10.82 -9.40
N THR A 24 16.75 10.19 -9.84
CA THR A 24 17.05 9.95 -11.27
C THR A 24 16.37 8.67 -11.78
N GLY A 25 15.80 7.87 -10.88
CA GLY A 25 15.18 6.58 -11.21
C GLY A 25 16.15 5.40 -11.17
N LYS A 26 17.37 5.58 -10.62
CA LYS A 26 18.34 4.50 -10.45
C LYS A 26 18.07 3.74 -9.16
N ILE A 27 18.05 2.41 -9.23
CA ILE A 27 18.02 1.55 -8.04
C ILE A 27 19.34 1.71 -7.28
N THR A 28 19.27 2.21 -6.05
CA THR A 28 20.44 2.39 -5.16
C THR A 28 20.56 1.27 -4.13
N TRP A 29 19.46 0.57 -3.87
CA TRP A 29 19.42 -0.59 -2.97
C TRP A 29 18.28 -1.52 -3.39
N GLN A 30 18.47 -2.82 -3.26
CA GLN A 30 17.40 -3.80 -3.45
C GLN A 30 17.63 -5.07 -2.62
N MET A 31 16.55 -5.76 -2.29
CA MET A 31 16.55 -7.06 -1.62
C MET A 31 15.48 -7.98 -2.22
N PRO A 32 15.77 -9.29 -2.42
CA PRO A 32 14.75 -10.26 -2.83
C PRO A 32 13.61 -10.34 -1.82
N ALA A 33 12.38 -10.39 -2.32
CA ALA A 33 11.17 -10.57 -1.53
C ALA A 33 10.14 -11.27 -2.43
N GLN A 34 9.55 -12.37 -2.00
CA GLN A 34 8.54 -13.03 -2.82
C GLN A 34 7.25 -12.20 -2.80
N GLN A 35 6.80 -11.75 -3.98
CA GLN A 35 5.52 -11.06 -4.17
C GLN A 35 5.22 -9.96 -3.12
N PRO A 36 6.13 -9.00 -2.88
CA PRO A 36 5.95 -7.99 -1.86
C PRO A 36 4.77 -7.09 -2.23
N GLN A 37 4.04 -6.64 -1.21
CA GLN A 37 2.87 -5.76 -1.36
C GLN A 37 2.93 -4.50 -0.49
N ASP A 38 3.90 -4.41 0.42
CA ASP A 38 4.15 -3.21 1.18
C ASP A 38 5.63 -3.00 1.47
N VAL A 39 6.01 -1.74 1.66
CA VAL A 39 7.36 -1.32 2.01
C VAL A 39 7.30 0.03 2.72
N TRP A 40 8.13 0.21 3.74
CA TRP A 40 8.31 1.40 4.53
C TRP A 40 9.80 1.67 4.74
N VAL A 41 10.16 2.95 4.75
CA VAL A 41 11.48 3.40 5.21
C VAL A 41 11.27 4.01 6.58
N LEU A 42 11.93 3.45 7.60
CA LEU A 42 11.80 3.88 8.99
C LEU A 42 12.73 5.06 9.29
N PRO A 43 12.49 5.83 10.39
CA PRO A 43 13.39 6.91 10.81
C PRO A 43 14.84 6.46 11.06
N SER A 44 15.04 5.21 11.49
CA SER A 44 16.38 4.59 11.63
C SER A 44 17.10 4.36 10.28
N GLY A 45 16.40 4.54 9.17
CA GLY A 45 16.84 4.12 7.85
C GLY A 45 16.55 2.65 7.54
N HIS A 46 16.07 1.84 8.49
CA HIS A 46 15.69 0.46 8.22
C HIS A 46 14.53 0.37 7.21
N ILE A 47 14.44 -0.78 6.54
CA ILE A 47 13.40 -1.06 5.55
C ILE A 47 12.50 -2.16 6.10
N LEU A 48 11.23 -1.82 6.36
CA LEU A 48 10.19 -2.78 6.73
C LEU A 48 9.36 -3.10 5.50
N PHE A 49 9.17 -4.39 5.19
CA PHE A 49 8.42 -4.80 4.00
C PHE A 49 7.76 -6.16 4.16
N THR A 50 6.76 -6.42 3.33
CA THR A 50 6.11 -7.73 3.26
C THR A 50 6.79 -8.64 2.24
N HIS A 51 6.69 -9.93 2.48
CA HIS A 51 6.76 -10.97 1.45
C HIS A 51 5.53 -11.87 1.61
N LEU A 52 5.28 -12.77 0.66
CA LEU A 52 4.05 -13.58 0.62
C LEU A 52 3.72 -14.28 1.96
N ARG A 53 4.74 -14.70 2.71
CA ARG A 53 4.62 -15.49 3.94
C ARG A 53 5.01 -14.74 5.21
N GLY A 54 5.11 -13.41 5.16
CA GLY A 54 5.59 -12.67 6.32
C GLY A 54 5.86 -11.20 6.08
N ALA A 55 6.51 -10.59 7.06
CA ALA A 55 7.11 -9.28 6.91
C ALA A 55 8.45 -9.27 7.64
N LYS A 56 9.39 -8.46 7.16
CA LYS A 56 10.70 -8.30 7.78
C LYS A 56 11.15 -6.86 7.80
N GLU A 57 11.90 -6.52 8.84
CA GLU A 57 12.65 -5.29 8.94
C GLU A 57 14.13 -5.60 8.75
N VAL A 58 14.77 -4.83 7.87
CA VAL A 58 16.20 -4.99 7.59
C VAL A 58 16.93 -3.66 7.69
N THR A 59 18.18 -3.73 8.10
CA THR A 59 19.13 -2.61 8.02
C THR A 59 19.51 -2.32 6.55
N ARG A 60 20.20 -1.20 6.31
CA ARG A 60 20.66 -0.82 4.96
C ARG A 60 21.73 -1.76 4.39
N ASP A 61 22.51 -2.40 5.24
CA ASP A 61 23.44 -3.47 4.88
C ASP A 61 22.78 -4.86 4.79
N LYS A 62 21.43 -4.92 4.86
CA LYS A 62 20.59 -6.10 4.60
C LYS A 62 20.61 -7.16 5.70
N HIS A 63 20.98 -6.81 6.92
CA HIS A 63 20.77 -7.67 8.07
C HIS A 63 19.31 -7.65 8.49
N VAL A 64 18.72 -8.82 8.70
CA VAL A 64 17.37 -8.96 9.25
C VAL A 64 17.44 -8.66 10.74
N VAL A 65 16.72 -7.63 11.20
CA VAL A 65 16.66 -7.23 12.61
C VAL A 65 15.33 -7.58 13.27
N TRP A 66 14.31 -7.91 12.47
CA TRP A 66 13.02 -8.41 12.93
C TRP A 66 12.31 -9.12 11.79
N GLU A 67 11.58 -10.19 12.09
CA GLU A 67 10.77 -10.92 11.11
C GLU A 67 9.54 -11.56 11.77
N TYR A 68 8.42 -11.53 11.04
CA TYR A 68 7.22 -12.28 11.33
C TYR A 68 6.92 -13.22 10.17
N THR A 69 6.61 -14.48 10.46
CA THR A 69 6.23 -15.49 9.47
C THR A 69 4.86 -16.06 9.76
N THR A 70 4.12 -16.41 8.72
CA THR A 70 2.82 -17.09 8.81
C THR A 70 2.87 -18.52 8.28
N ALA A 71 1.84 -19.30 8.63
CA ALA A 71 1.67 -20.67 8.17
C ALA A 71 1.49 -20.77 6.65
N ALA A 72 1.79 -21.94 6.10
CA ALA A 72 1.54 -22.25 4.70
C ALA A 72 0.05 -22.07 4.37
N GLY A 73 -0.24 -21.38 3.25
CA GLY A 73 -1.61 -21.05 2.83
C GLY A 73 -2.08 -19.64 3.19
N ASN A 74 -1.48 -19.01 4.22
CA ASN A 74 -1.79 -17.64 4.63
C ASN A 74 -0.95 -16.61 3.87
N GLU A 75 -1.50 -15.43 3.59
CA GLU A 75 -0.82 -14.39 2.82
C GLU A 75 -0.73 -13.07 3.59
N ILE A 76 0.45 -12.46 3.60
CA ILE A 76 0.67 -11.13 4.20
C ILE A 76 0.60 -10.06 3.12
N HIS A 77 -0.42 -9.21 3.19
CA HIS A 77 -0.66 -8.17 2.18
C HIS A 77 -0.21 -6.77 2.60
N ALA A 78 -0.16 -6.51 3.91
CA ALA A 78 0.28 -5.21 4.43
C ALA A 78 1.06 -5.37 5.73
N CYS A 79 2.01 -4.47 5.91
CA CYS A 79 2.66 -4.21 7.18
C CYS A 79 2.67 -2.70 7.43
N GLN A 80 2.73 -2.26 8.67
CA GLN A 80 2.88 -0.84 9.01
C GLN A 80 3.68 -0.71 10.30
N PRO A 81 4.70 0.16 10.34
CA PRO A 81 5.39 0.45 11.60
C PRO A 81 4.46 1.25 12.52
N LEU A 82 4.46 0.94 13.81
CA LEU A 82 3.61 1.54 14.83
C LEU A 82 4.45 2.19 15.94
N PRO A 83 3.82 3.03 16.80
CA PRO A 83 4.50 3.58 17.96
C PRO A 83 5.11 2.48 18.87
N GLY A 84 6.24 2.80 19.51
CA GLY A 84 6.94 1.85 20.39
C GLY A 84 7.64 0.70 19.65
N GLY A 85 7.81 0.81 18.32
CA GLY A 85 8.49 -0.21 17.52
C GLY A 85 7.63 -1.43 17.18
N LYS A 86 6.33 -1.42 17.50
CA LYS A 86 5.44 -2.50 17.06
C LYS A 86 5.28 -2.48 15.54
N VAL A 87 4.86 -3.62 14.99
CA VAL A 87 4.52 -3.77 13.58
C VAL A 87 3.10 -4.30 13.47
N MET A 88 2.25 -3.56 12.75
CA MET A 88 0.97 -4.09 12.30
C MET A 88 1.18 -5.03 11.12
N ILE A 89 0.50 -6.18 11.12
CA ILE A 89 0.49 -7.16 10.04
C ILE A 89 -0.96 -7.47 9.66
N ALA A 90 -1.24 -7.46 8.35
CA ALA A 90 -2.54 -7.84 7.79
C ALA A 90 -2.43 -9.22 7.15
N GLU A 91 -3.16 -10.19 7.71
CA GLU A 91 -3.00 -11.61 7.41
C GLU A 91 -4.28 -12.21 6.83
N SER A 92 -4.23 -12.54 5.54
CA SER A 92 -5.23 -13.35 4.84
C SER A 92 -5.03 -14.84 5.16
N GLY A 93 -6.11 -15.60 5.12
CA GLY A 93 -6.24 -16.97 5.61
C GLY A 93 -7.02 -16.95 6.93
N PRO A 94 -6.40 -16.53 8.05
CA PRO A 94 -7.06 -16.33 9.35
C PRO A 94 -7.96 -15.09 9.40
N MET A 95 -7.80 -14.17 8.45
CA MET A 95 -8.55 -12.90 8.37
C MET A 95 -8.47 -12.06 9.63
N ARG A 96 -7.26 -11.55 9.88
CA ARG A 96 -7.00 -10.72 11.05
C ARG A 96 -5.97 -9.63 10.77
N ILE A 97 -6.00 -8.63 11.62
CA ILE A 97 -4.88 -7.72 11.84
C ILE A 97 -4.25 -8.09 13.18
N ILE A 98 -2.93 -8.14 13.22
CA ILE A 98 -2.17 -8.33 14.46
C ILE A 98 -1.18 -7.19 14.67
N GLU A 99 -0.93 -6.83 15.91
CA GLU A 99 0.18 -5.95 16.30
C GLU A 99 1.23 -6.77 17.02
N VAL A 100 2.41 -6.86 16.42
CA VAL A 100 3.53 -7.68 16.90
C VAL A 100 4.61 -6.75 17.46
N ASP A 101 5.11 -7.05 18.66
CA ASP A 101 6.23 -6.31 19.23
C ASP A 101 7.60 -6.79 18.69
N ARG A 102 8.68 -6.23 19.23
CA ARG A 102 10.04 -6.50 18.77
C ARG A 102 10.52 -7.90 19.19
N GLU A 103 9.91 -8.46 20.23
CA GLU A 103 10.15 -9.79 20.74
C GLU A 103 9.38 -10.87 19.93
N GLY A 104 8.50 -10.45 19.02
CA GLY A 104 7.70 -11.35 18.18
C GLY A 104 6.37 -11.76 18.81
N THR A 105 5.99 -11.14 19.93
CA THR A 105 4.73 -11.42 20.63
C THR A 105 3.59 -10.69 19.94
N ILE A 106 2.50 -11.41 19.69
CA ILE A 106 1.24 -10.81 19.24
C ILE A 106 0.61 -10.10 20.44
N THR A 107 0.74 -8.77 20.49
CA THR A 107 0.21 -7.93 21.57
C THR A 107 -1.24 -7.52 21.35
N LYS A 108 -1.75 -7.67 20.13
CA LYS A 108 -3.15 -7.41 19.76
C LYS A 108 -3.55 -8.27 18.56
N GLU A 109 -4.77 -8.77 18.59
CA GLU A 109 -5.43 -9.40 17.45
C GLU A 109 -6.79 -8.72 17.23
N VAL A 110 -7.09 -8.39 15.97
CA VAL A 110 -8.37 -7.85 15.52
C VAL A 110 -8.89 -8.77 14.44
N ARG A 111 -9.95 -9.52 14.75
CA ARG A 111 -10.57 -10.43 13.80
C ARG A 111 -11.39 -9.64 12.79
N LEU A 112 -11.23 -9.99 11.52
CA LEU A 112 -11.93 -9.39 10.41
C LEU A 112 -12.94 -10.39 9.83
N THR A 113 -13.88 -9.88 9.05
CA THR A 113 -14.92 -10.68 8.40
C THR A 113 -14.70 -10.68 6.89
N THR A 114 -14.98 -11.79 6.23
CA THR A 114 -15.03 -11.84 4.75
C THR A 114 -15.92 -12.97 4.28
N THR A 115 -16.47 -12.83 3.07
CA THR A 115 -17.14 -13.93 2.37
C THR A 115 -16.17 -14.78 1.54
N CYS A 116 -14.95 -14.28 1.29
CA CYS A 116 -13.96 -14.93 0.45
C CYS A 116 -13.17 -16.03 1.19
N GLN A 117 -13.25 -17.25 0.67
CA GLN A 117 -12.56 -18.41 1.26
C GLN A 117 -11.09 -18.52 0.86
N ARG A 118 -10.69 -17.91 -0.27
CA ARG A 118 -9.31 -17.99 -0.78
C ARG A 118 -8.50 -16.83 -0.22
N ALA A 119 -7.45 -17.10 0.56
CA ALA A 119 -6.58 -16.10 1.17
C ALA A 119 -6.20 -14.95 0.21
N HIS A 120 -5.74 -15.31 -0.99
CA HIS A 120 -5.36 -14.33 -2.01
C HIS A 120 -6.47 -13.35 -2.43
N GLY A 121 -7.76 -13.66 -2.24
CA GLY A 121 -8.87 -12.79 -2.61
C GLY A 121 -9.39 -11.91 -1.47
N GLN A 122 -8.95 -12.15 -0.23
CA GLN A 122 -9.64 -11.60 0.93
C GLN A 122 -9.38 -10.11 1.14
N MET A 123 -8.14 -9.74 1.46
CA MET A 123 -7.76 -8.34 1.72
C MET A 123 -6.51 -7.92 0.94
N ARG A 124 -6.25 -6.62 0.94
CA ARG A 124 -5.06 -6.02 0.35
C ARG A 124 -4.44 -5.04 1.35
N ARG A 125 -4.48 -3.74 1.07
CA ARG A 125 -3.93 -2.71 1.95
C ARG A 125 -4.81 -2.58 3.19
N ALA A 126 -4.20 -2.82 4.35
CA ALA A 126 -4.73 -2.42 5.64
C ALA A 126 -3.85 -1.31 6.24
N ARG A 127 -4.46 -0.39 6.97
CA ARG A 127 -3.78 0.68 7.72
C ARG A 127 -4.45 0.87 9.07
N LYS A 128 -3.63 1.00 10.12
CA LYS A 128 -4.08 1.54 11.39
C LYS A 128 -4.13 3.07 11.28
N LEU A 129 -5.24 3.63 11.73
CA LEU A 129 -5.53 5.06 11.77
C LEU A 129 -5.09 5.65 13.11
N ALA A 130 -4.94 6.98 13.16
CA ALA A 130 -4.51 7.69 14.37
C ALA A 130 -5.51 7.59 15.53
N ASP A 131 -6.80 7.39 15.23
CA ASP A 131 -7.86 7.11 16.21
C ASP A 131 -7.84 5.66 16.75
N GLY A 132 -6.95 4.82 16.22
CA GLY A 132 -6.78 3.43 16.61
C GLY A 132 -7.62 2.42 15.82
N ASN A 133 -8.49 2.88 14.91
CA ASN A 133 -9.24 2.03 13.99
C ASN A 133 -8.35 1.49 12.86
N TYR A 134 -8.90 0.59 12.06
CA TYR A 134 -8.23 -0.02 10.91
C TYR A 134 -9.05 0.12 9.65
N LEU A 135 -8.45 0.73 8.63
CA LEU A 135 -9.03 0.82 7.30
C LEU A 135 -8.49 -0.32 6.43
N VAL A 136 -9.37 -1.14 5.87
CA VAL A 136 -9.01 -2.40 5.18
C VAL A 136 -9.70 -2.49 3.83
N GLY A 137 -8.92 -2.59 2.76
CA GLY A 137 -9.44 -2.96 1.44
C GLY A 137 -9.71 -4.45 1.36
N GLN A 138 -10.96 -4.83 1.14
CA GLN A 138 -11.39 -6.23 1.01
C GLN A 138 -11.85 -6.51 -0.41
N TYR A 139 -10.92 -7.11 -1.15
CA TYR A 139 -10.93 -7.11 -2.61
C TYR A 139 -12.12 -7.88 -3.18
N SER A 140 -12.30 -9.14 -2.78
CA SER A 140 -13.41 -9.98 -3.25
C SER A 140 -14.76 -9.59 -2.65
N ASP A 141 -14.78 -8.99 -1.46
CA ASP A 141 -16.01 -8.49 -0.84
C ASP A 141 -16.48 -7.15 -1.43
N ALA A 142 -15.68 -6.54 -2.33
CA ALA A 142 -16.00 -5.27 -2.99
C ALA A 142 -16.29 -4.12 -2.00
N VAL A 143 -15.48 -4.00 -0.94
CA VAL A 143 -15.68 -3.02 0.12
C VAL A 143 -14.36 -2.57 0.74
N VAL A 144 -14.29 -1.29 1.12
CA VAL A 144 -13.33 -0.84 2.13
C VAL A 144 -14.05 -0.76 3.46
N ARG A 145 -13.56 -1.45 4.48
CA ARG A 145 -14.15 -1.45 5.82
C ARG A 145 -13.25 -0.70 6.80
N GLU A 146 -13.89 0.00 7.73
CA GLU A 146 -13.23 0.50 8.93
C GLU A 146 -13.65 -0.38 10.11
N TYR A 147 -12.66 -0.94 10.79
CA TYR A 147 -12.84 -1.75 11.98
C TYR A 147 -12.33 -1.01 13.20
N ASP A 148 -13.08 -1.07 14.30
CA ASP A 148 -12.57 -0.59 15.59
C ASP A 148 -11.54 -1.58 16.19
N PRO A 149 -10.84 -1.20 17.28
CA PRO A 149 -9.92 -2.07 18.01
C PRO A 149 -10.43 -3.45 18.44
N THR A 150 -11.75 -3.67 18.48
CA THR A 150 -12.39 -4.93 18.90
C THR A 150 -12.74 -5.83 17.72
N GLY A 151 -12.64 -5.32 16.48
CA GLY A 151 -13.03 -6.03 15.26
C GLY A 151 -14.47 -5.77 14.82
N LYS A 152 -15.15 -4.79 15.44
CA LYS A 152 -16.46 -4.34 14.97
C LYS A 152 -16.30 -3.45 13.75
N ILE A 153 -17.11 -3.70 12.72
CA ILE A 153 -17.22 -2.80 11.57
C ILE A 153 -17.93 -1.52 12.01
N VAL A 154 -17.25 -0.37 11.89
CA VAL A 154 -17.81 0.96 12.19
C VAL A 154 -18.13 1.75 10.93
N ARG A 155 -17.60 1.34 9.77
CA ARG A 155 -17.91 1.92 8.47
C ARG A 155 -17.71 0.90 7.35
N GLU A 156 -18.61 0.92 6.37
CA GLU A 156 -18.43 0.22 5.10
C GLU A 156 -18.51 1.21 3.94
N ILE A 157 -17.60 1.07 2.98
CA ILE A 157 -17.53 1.87 1.77
C ILE A 157 -17.57 0.89 0.59
N PRO A 158 -18.75 0.61 0.02
CA PRO A 158 -18.87 -0.29 -1.11
C PRO A 158 -18.10 0.24 -2.32
N HIS A 159 -17.17 -0.56 -2.83
CA HIS A 159 -16.48 -0.29 -4.08
C HIS A 159 -15.94 -1.58 -4.69
N LYS A 160 -16.29 -1.84 -5.95
CA LYS A 160 -15.77 -2.99 -6.69
C LYS A 160 -14.25 -3.01 -6.67
N ASN A 161 -13.66 -4.19 -6.43
CA ASN A 161 -12.22 -4.42 -6.46
C ASN A 161 -11.41 -3.51 -5.50
N ALA A 162 -12.00 -3.13 -4.36
CA ALA A 162 -11.37 -2.31 -3.34
C ALA A 162 -9.99 -2.86 -2.92
N PHE A 163 -8.92 -2.13 -3.27
CA PHE A 163 -7.56 -2.48 -2.89
C PHE A 163 -7.18 -1.90 -1.53
N GLY A 164 -7.69 -0.73 -1.20
CA GLY A 164 -7.39 -0.03 0.05
C GLY A 164 -7.81 1.43 0.01
N GLY A 165 -7.51 2.15 1.09
CA GLY A 165 -7.74 3.58 1.14
C GLY A 165 -6.78 4.31 2.07
N ILE A 166 -6.80 5.63 1.97
CA ILE A 166 -6.04 6.57 2.79
C ILE A 166 -7.05 7.53 3.41
N ARG A 167 -7.14 7.56 4.74
CA ARG A 167 -7.87 8.60 5.46
C ARG A 167 -7.10 9.91 5.36
N LEU A 168 -7.75 10.95 4.87
CA LEU A 168 -7.18 12.29 4.69
C LEU A 168 -7.46 13.15 5.93
N PRO A 169 -6.69 14.24 6.14
CA PRO A 169 -6.85 15.12 7.31
C PRO A 169 -8.22 15.80 7.45
N ASP A 170 -8.94 15.99 6.34
CA ASP A 170 -10.31 16.51 6.31
C ASP A 170 -11.38 15.45 6.63
N GLY A 171 -10.96 14.21 6.90
CA GLY A 171 -11.83 13.06 7.16
C GLY A 171 -12.32 12.35 5.89
N ASN A 172 -12.00 12.86 4.70
CA ASN A 172 -12.28 12.15 3.45
C ASN A 172 -11.44 10.86 3.36
N THR A 173 -11.86 9.96 2.49
CA THR A 173 -11.12 8.72 2.25
C THR A 173 -10.82 8.58 0.76
N LEU A 174 -9.53 8.55 0.40
CA LEU A 174 -9.06 8.28 -0.96
C LEU A 174 -8.91 6.78 -1.17
N LEU A 175 -9.61 6.22 -2.15
CA LEU A 175 -9.69 4.79 -2.43
C LEU A 175 -8.87 4.41 -3.66
N SER A 176 -8.07 3.35 -3.52
CA SER A 176 -7.47 2.58 -4.61
C SER A 176 -8.35 1.38 -4.92
N THR A 177 -8.65 1.14 -6.19
CA THR A 177 -9.77 0.25 -6.57
C THR A 177 -9.39 -0.89 -7.52
N GLY A 178 -8.10 -1.26 -7.57
CA GLY A 178 -7.64 -2.45 -8.29
C GLY A 178 -8.15 -2.48 -9.73
N ASP A 179 -8.75 -3.60 -10.13
CA ASP A 179 -9.32 -3.82 -11.47
C ASP A 179 -10.60 -3.01 -11.78
N ALA A 180 -11.05 -2.11 -10.89
CA ALA A 180 -12.08 -1.14 -11.26
C ALA A 180 -11.50 0.09 -11.98
N HIS A 181 -10.16 0.17 -12.14
CA HIS A 181 -9.45 1.17 -12.94
C HIS A 181 -9.82 2.61 -12.56
N ARG A 182 -10.00 2.82 -11.25
CA ARG A 182 -10.50 4.08 -10.69
C ARG A 182 -9.73 4.48 -9.43
N ILE A 183 -9.60 5.79 -9.24
CA ILE A 183 -9.23 6.38 -7.96
C ILE A 183 -10.40 7.28 -7.58
N VAL A 184 -10.87 7.19 -6.34
CA VAL A 184 -12.00 8.00 -5.88
C VAL A 184 -11.75 8.49 -4.48
N GLU A 185 -11.92 9.80 -4.27
CA GLU A 185 -12.00 10.40 -2.95
C GLU A 185 -13.46 10.56 -2.57
N ILE A 186 -13.82 10.02 -1.41
CA ILE A 186 -15.16 10.15 -0.86
C ILE A 186 -15.17 10.99 0.40
N ASP A 187 -16.25 11.73 0.61
CA ASP A 187 -16.50 12.46 1.84
C ASP A 187 -16.91 11.52 2.99
N GLN A 188 -17.11 12.11 4.17
CA GLN A 188 -17.49 11.39 5.38
C GLN A 188 -18.88 10.75 5.31
N VAL A 189 -19.75 11.16 4.38
CA VAL A 189 -21.08 10.54 4.19
C VAL A 189 -21.13 9.59 2.98
N GLY A 190 -20.05 9.48 2.21
CA GLY A 190 -19.88 8.53 1.11
C GLY A 190 -20.03 9.11 -0.30
N ASN A 191 -20.18 10.43 -0.46
CA ASN A 191 -20.24 11.03 -1.79
C ASN A 191 -18.85 11.11 -2.42
N ALA A 192 -18.75 10.83 -3.71
CA ALA A 192 -17.51 11.08 -4.45
C ALA A 192 -17.31 12.59 -4.64
N VAL A 193 -16.21 13.12 -4.12
CA VAL A 193 -15.83 14.55 -4.22
C VAL A 193 -14.67 14.79 -5.19
N TRP A 194 -13.93 13.72 -5.52
CA TRP A 194 -12.91 13.73 -6.56
C TRP A 194 -12.75 12.31 -7.14
N GLU A 195 -12.46 12.19 -8.43
CA GLU A 195 -12.21 10.88 -9.03
C GLU A 195 -11.31 10.96 -10.27
N ILE A 196 -10.63 9.86 -10.58
CA ILE A 196 -9.98 9.61 -11.87
C ILE A 196 -10.50 8.27 -12.37
N ARG A 197 -11.06 8.24 -13.58
CA ARG A 197 -11.50 7.04 -14.29
C ARG A 197 -10.43 6.57 -15.26
N GLU A 198 -10.64 5.38 -15.83
CA GLU A 198 -9.67 4.66 -16.64
C GLU A 198 -8.93 5.53 -17.65
N ASN A 199 -9.63 6.37 -18.40
CA ASN A 199 -9.04 7.14 -19.52
C ASN A 199 -9.01 8.66 -19.28
N ASP A 200 -9.22 9.12 -18.04
CA ASP A 200 -9.23 10.56 -17.71
C ASP A 200 -7.84 11.20 -17.83
N LEU A 201 -6.77 10.40 -17.72
CA LEU A 201 -5.39 10.88 -17.81
C LEU A 201 -4.83 10.61 -19.21
N PRO A 202 -4.55 11.65 -20.01
CA PRO A 202 -4.06 11.47 -21.38
C PRO A 202 -2.81 10.59 -21.43
N ARG A 203 -2.86 9.52 -22.25
CA ARG A 203 -1.79 8.52 -22.44
C ARG A 203 -1.40 7.72 -21.20
N ASN A 204 -2.16 7.81 -20.11
CA ASN A 204 -1.87 7.13 -18.85
C ASN A 204 -3.11 6.38 -18.35
N PRO A 205 -3.59 5.37 -19.10
CA PRO A 205 -4.80 4.69 -18.72
C PRO A 205 -4.59 3.93 -17.39
N LEU A 206 -5.59 3.98 -16.52
CA LEU A 206 -5.56 3.24 -15.26
C LEU A 206 -5.74 1.74 -15.54
N ARG A 207 -5.00 0.92 -14.78
CA ARG A 207 -5.09 -0.54 -14.77
C ARG A 207 -5.42 -0.94 -13.35
N PHE A 208 -4.65 -1.84 -12.75
CA PHE A 208 -4.87 -2.20 -11.37
C PHE A 208 -4.34 -1.09 -10.47
N ILE A 209 -5.24 -0.29 -9.90
CA ILE A 209 -4.85 0.77 -8.96
C ILE A 209 -4.52 0.15 -7.61
N ALA A 210 -3.22 0.07 -7.32
CA ALA A 210 -2.67 -0.54 -6.12
C ALA A 210 -2.34 0.54 -5.06
N GLY A 211 -1.21 0.40 -4.35
CA GLY A 211 -0.80 1.32 -3.30
C GLY A 211 -0.64 2.75 -3.80
N MET A 212 -0.99 3.71 -2.93
CA MET A 212 -0.87 5.14 -3.19
C MET A 212 -0.10 5.83 -2.06
N HIS A 213 0.34 7.06 -2.31
CA HIS A 213 0.90 7.96 -1.32
C HIS A 213 0.39 9.38 -1.60
N ARG A 214 -0.38 9.95 -0.67
CA ARG A 214 -0.82 11.36 -0.73
C ARG A 214 0.29 12.24 -0.15
N LEU A 215 0.81 13.16 -0.97
CA LEU A 215 1.87 14.08 -0.59
C LEU A 215 1.32 15.36 0.08
N PRO A 216 2.12 16.07 0.89
CA PRO A 216 1.69 17.31 1.56
C PRO A 216 1.23 18.42 0.61
N ASN A 217 1.73 18.45 -0.62
CA ASN A 217 1.31 19.40 -1.65
C ASN A 217 -0.03 19.04 -2.32
N GLY A 218 -0.71 17.98 -1.87
CA GLY A 218 -1.97 17.47 -2.42
C GLY A 218 -1.81 16.52 -3.60
N ASN A 219 -0.61 16.34 -4.15
CA ASN A 219 -0.38 15.37 -5.21
C ASN A 219 -0.53 13.95 -4.68
N THR A 220 -0.91 13.02 -5.56
CA THR A 220 -0.97 11.59 -5.23
C THR A 220 -0.01 10.83 -6.13
N VAL A 221 0.89 10.05 -5.53
CA VAL A 221 1.71 9.06 -6.24
C VAL A 221 0.98 7.73 -6.22
N VAL A 222 0.80 7.12 -7.37
CA VAL A 222 -0.07 5.95 -7.57
C VAL A 222 0.70 4.83 -8.24
N CYS A 223 0.60 3.62 -7.69
CA CYS A 223 1.02 2.40 -8.36
C CYS A 223 -0.07 1.93 -9.34
N ASN A 224 0.26 1.94 -10.64
CA ASN A 224 -0.60 1.50 -11.73
C ASN A 224 -0.17 0.11 -12.20
N TRP A 225 -0.46 -0.90 -11.38
CA TRP A 225 0.06 -2.25 -11.52
C TRP A 225 -0.45 -2.90 -12.81
N GLY A 226 0.48 -3.48 -13.58
CA GLY A 226 0.21 -3.97 -14.95
C GLY A 226 0.11 -5.49 -15.10
N GLY A 227 0.16 -6.28 -14.03
CA GLY A 227 0.32 -7.74 -14.15
C GLY A 227 -0.90 -8.51 -14.68
N HIS A 228 -2.07 -7.88 -14.83
CA HIS A 228 -3.24 -8.47 -15.49
C HIS A 228 -3.21 -8.21 -17.01
N GLY A 229 -2.08 -8.51 -17.67
CA GLY A 229 -1.96 -8.39 -19.14
C GLY A 229 -1.62 -7.00 -19.66
N HIS A 230 -1.13 -6.10 -18.80
CA HIS A 230 -0.81 -4.70 -19.11
C HIS A 230 0.64 -4.30 -18.84
N VAL A 231 1.53 -5.27 -18.65
CA VAL A 231 2.98 -5.07 -18.58
C VAL A 231 3.45 -4.39 -19.88
N GLY A 232 4.24 -3.32 -19.76
CA GLY A 232 4.77 -2.58 -20.91
C GLY A 232 3.74 -1.72 -21.67
N LYS A 233 2.55 -1.45 -21.11
CA LYS A 233 1.50 -0.67 -21.81
C LYS A 233 1.21 0.70 -21.20
N GLN A 234 1.62 0.94 -19.95
CA GLN A 234 1.44 2.19 -19.22
C GLN A 234 2.49 2.30 -18.10
N PRO A 235 2.80 3.51 -17.59
CA PRO A 235 3.72 3.66 -16.46
C PRO A 235 3.34 2.82 -15.25
N GLN A 236 4.32 2.23 -14.56
CA GLN A 236 4.10 1.49 -13.31
C GLN A 236 3.75 2.41 -12.14
N ILE A 237 4.30 3.63 -12.14
CA ILE A 237 3.98 4.69 -11.18
C ILE A 237 3.71 5.97 -11.93
N PHE A 238 2.75 6.75 -11.45
CA PHE A 238 2.58 8.15 -11.85
C PHE A 238 2.30 9.03 -10.63
N GLU A 239 2.69 10.29 -10.70
CA GLU A 239 2.28 11.35 -9.78
C GLU A 239 1.25 12.25 -10.47
N VAL A 240 0.13 12.49 -9.79
CA VAL A 240 -0.98 13.29 -10.30
C VAL A 240 -1.34 14.42 -9.33
N THR A 241 -1.62 15.62 -9.87
CA THR A 241 -2.09 16.77 -9.09
C THR A 241 -3.59 16.70 -8.79
N PRO A 242 -4.13 17.49 -7.85
CA PRO A 242 -5.58 17.61 -7.65
C PRO A 242 -6.35 18.01 -8.91
N GLN A 243 -5.72 18.78 -9.81
CA GLN A 243 -6.27 19.16 -11.13
C GLN A 243 -6.10 18.07 -12.20
N LYS A 244 -5.79 16.82 -11.79
CA LYS A 244 -5.66 15.64 -12.65
C LYS A 244 -4.56 15.76 -13.72
N LYS A 245 -3.48 16.49 -13.43
CA LYS A 245 -2.31 16.59 -14.30
C LYS A 245 -1.26 15.58 -13.86
N VAL A 246 -0.79 14.74 -14.77
CA VAL A 246 0.35 13.86 -14.53
C VAL A 246 1.63 14.68 -14.60
N VAL A 247 2.39 14.73 -13.50
CA VAL A 247 3.60 15.57 -13.36
C VAL A 247 4.89 14.76 -13.30
N GLY A 248 4.80 13.44 -13.18
CA GLY A 248 5.95 12.56 -13.16
C GLY A 248 5.54 11.10 -13.34
N VAL A 249 6.40 10.29 -13.94
CA VAL A 249 6.14 8.86 -14.15
C VAL A 249 7.38 8.02 -13.92
N ILE A 250 7.16 6.76 -13.56
CA ILE A 250 8.12 5.66 -13.72
C ILE A 250 7.52 4.72 -14.76
N TYR A 251 8.14 4.70 -15.94
CA TYR A 251 7.83 3.77 -17.02
C TYR A 251 9.11 3.07 -17.47
N ASP A 252 9.43 1.96 -16.81
CA ASP A 252 10.64 1.18 -17.06
C ASP A 252 10.43 -0.28 -16.65
N TYR A 253 9.90 -1.09 -17.57
CA TYR A 253 9.69 -2.53 -17.34
C TYR A 253 10.98 -3.35 -17.52
N GLY A 254 12.12 -2.71 -17.81
CA GLY A 254 13.43 -3.36 -17.80
C GLY A 254 14.00 -3.43 -16.39
N GLN A 255 13.88 -2.34 -15.61
CA GLN A 255 14.34 -2.29 -14.23
C GLN A 255 13.34 -2.87 -13.21
N PHE A 256 12.04 -2.70 -13.47
CA PHE A 256 10.96 -3.08 -12.55
C PHE A 256 9.98 -4.04 -13.21
N GLY A 257 9.42 -4.98 -12.45
CA GLY A 257 8.30 -5.81 -12.87
C GLY A 257 6.98 -5.05 -12.78
N THR A 258 6.20 -5.35 -11.74
CA THR A 258 4.89 -4.74 -11.51
C THR A 258 4.81 -4.24 -10.08
N ILE A 259 4.80 -2.92 -9.92
CA ILE A 259 4.92 -2.28 -8.61
C ILE A 259 3.54 -2.22 -7.93
N SER A 260 3.44 -2.75 -6.72
CA SER A 260 2.20 -2.85 -5.94
C SER A 260 2.12 -1.80 -4.83
N ALA A 261 3.25 -1.29 -4.35
CA ALA A 261 3.31 -0.23 -3.35
C ALA A 261 4.53 0.68 -3.54
N VAL A 262 4.36 1.96 -3.19
CA VAL A 262 5.39 3.01 -3.30
C VAL A 262 5.40 3.88 -2.05
N SER A 263 6.58 4.29 -1.59
CA SER A 263 6.79 5.28 -0.52
C SER A 263 7.78 6.33 -1.02
N ILE A 264 7.33 7.56 -1.29
CA ILE A 264 8.27 8.66 -1.53
C ILE A 264 9.14 8.89 -0.29
N ILE A 265 10.44 9.02 -0.51
CA ILE A 265 11.44 9.27 0.53
C ILE A 265 11.63 10.78 0.65
N GLY A 266 11.81 11.26 1.89
CA GLY A 266 11.97 12.69 2.17
C GLY A 266 10.66 13.47 2.26
N VAL A 267 9.51 12.78 2.33
CA VAL A 267 8.25 13.38 2.78
C VAL A 267 8.37 13.64 4.28
N GLU A 268 8.01 14.84 4.71
CA GLU A 268 7.97 15.20 6.13
C GLU A 268 6.93 14.34 6.87
N GLY A 269 7.29 13.87 8.07
CA GLY A 269 6.46 13.05 8.91
C GLY A 269 7.12 11.75 9.36
N ASP A 270 6.74 11.27 10.54
CA ASP A 270 7.16 10.01 11.12
C ASP A 270 6.16 8.89 10.77
N PRO A 271 6.56 7.87 9.98
CA PRO A 271 5.67 6.77 9.62
C PRO A 271 5.22 5.94 10.84
N THR A 272 5.91 6.04 11.97
CA THR A 272 5.54 5.38 13.23
C THR A 272 4.46 6.14 13.99
N LYS A 273 4.14 7.38 13.59
CA LYS A 273 3.15 8.26 14.24
C LYS A 273 1.95 8.59 13.36
N PHE A 274 1.72 7.81 12.30
CA PHE A 274 0.61 8.00 11.36
C PHE A 274 0.68 9.31 10.55
N GLU A 275 1.84 9.95 10.48
CA GLU A 275 2.04 11.24 9.79
C GLU A 275 2.24 11.08 8.27
N ILE A 276 2.41 9.84 7.79
CA ILE A 276 2.59 9.51 6.37
C ILE A 276 1.32 8.86 5.80
N LEU A 277 0.74 9.48 4.77
CA LEU A 277 -0.56 9.10 4.19
C LEU A 277 -0.41 8.08 3.03
N ARG A 278 -0.55 6.76 3.31
CA ARG A 278 -0.24 5.65 2.38
C ARG A 278 -1.08 4.39 2.51
#